data_AF-A0A0Q5JP28-F1
#
_entry.id   AF-A0A0Q5JP28-F1
#
_cell.length_a   1.000
_cell.length_b   1.000
_cell.length_c   1.000
_cell.angle_alpha   90.00
_cell.angle_beta   90.00
_cell.angle_gamma   90.00
#
_symmetry.space_group_name_H-M   'P 1'
#
loop_
_entity.id
_entity.type
_entity.pdbx_description
1 polymer ?
#
loop_
_entity_poly.entity_id
_entity_poly.type
_entity_poly.pdbx_seq_one_letter_code
_entity_poly.pdbx_strand_id
1 'polypeptide(L)'
;MNQQRSDVPSLPARSDELEHAAIRLRDRASAVTPTADEVVVEWRDLGALYDAPEAAELTERMNSLSTGGRQTSEAFARVGAVLGELADALAILEWRRSLLVDDAAATALATKSTASGHADVESAIARLRSDVAAVIDDACRDLAGIAEPPPLPLAATGAEPPPIGPRITWQMRTEAVAAETMLAPLVEIARGGAGRMKQILADHPDWVERLRRRPPAPQTVKAWWDALPPGRQTALINGAPEVVGALGGVPPLARVAANRVVARDRIALVDRDIAHYESLLKEGAMATLRAERQSALDRLTAERGYLDRVVAGDVQLVLYRPEENRIAEMIGTPGPGTQRVLTYVPGTFTSVESFYGGEAQAMSAWLVDQDTEMVAFVWKGTAFPGDDEGPALAEQVSGIREANEQDRAVPAGEALARFVGEMRIDSHTAEAHQIAGGYSWGLVPVTSSELAGAHYDAVHSFAGAWVPRDWAADPSTKYFHWSYTDFLSMAQDVGLVGEGRNPDATPDFSTHIYDRPGDYDVPLGGDLAPFLDPGGPSIRVSSDPIGSHLLIVSDQQENTRPREDIRNSIREARR
;
A
#
# COMPACT_ATOMS: atom_id res chain seq x y z
N MET A 1 -26.23 -40.17 10.10
CA MET A 1 -26.64 -40.45 8.71
C MET A 1 -25.93 -39.42 7.84
N ASN A 2 -25.06 -39.89 6.95
CA ASN A 2 -24.18 -39.06 6.12
C ASN A 2 -24.96 -37.99 5.35
N GLN A 3 -24.48 -36.75 5.41
CA GLN A 3 -24.81 -35.69 4.47
C GLN A 3 -24.46 -36.18 3.06
N GLN A 4 -25.48 -36.51 2.25
CA GLN A 4 -25.32 -36.48 0.80
C GLN A 4 -25.14 -35.02 0.41
N ARG A 5 -23.88 -34.58 0.30
CA ARG A 5 -23.52 -33.38 -0.46
C ARG A 5 -24.12 -33.55 -1.87
N SER A 6 -24.83 -32.53 -2.32
CA SER A 6 -25.34 -32.37 -3.68
C SER A 6 -24.35 -32.90 -4.73
N ASP A 7 -24.79 -33.85 -5.57
CA ASP A 7 -24.02 -34.48 -6.67
C ASP A 7 -23.74 -33.52 -7.86
N VAL A 8 -24.09 -32.23 -7.72
CA VAL A 8 -23.86 -31.21 -8.75
C VAL A 8 -22.37 -30.83 -8.77
N PRO A 9 -21.66 -30.97 -9.92
CA PRO A 9 -20.21 -30.72 -10.02
C PRO A 9 -19.87 -29.26 -9.66
N SER A 10 -18.74 -29.06 -8.99
CA SER A 10 -18.12 -27.73 -8.86
C SER A 10 -17.41 -27.35 -10.15
N LEU A 11 -17.33 -26.06 -10.44
CA LEU A 11 -16.49 -25.55 -11.52
C LEU A 11 -15.01 -25.63 -11.13
N PRO A 12 -14.11 -25.81 -12.11
CA PRO A 12 -12.67 -25.99 -11.87
C PRO A 12 -11.94 -24.70 -11.49
N ALA A 13 -12.54 -23.54 -11.79
CA ALA A 13 -11.98 -22.22 -11.56
C ALA A 13 -13.13 -21.21 -11.45
N ARG A 14 -12.88 -20.08 -10.78
CA ARG A 14 -13.85 -18.99 -10.70
C ARG A 14 -13.73 -18.08 -11.92
N SER A 15 -14.85 -17.69 -12.50
CA SER A 15 -14.87 -16.87 -13.72
C SER A 15 -14.32 -15.46 -13.50
N ASP A 16 -14.60 -14.85 -12.35
CA ASP A 16 -14.12 -13.51 -11.97
C ASP A 16 -12.58 -13.46 -11.88
N GLU A 17 -11.94 -14.45 -11.28
CA GLU A 17 -10.48 -14.53 -11.18
C GLU A 17 -9.81 -14.70 -12.56
N LEU A 18 -10.41 -15.50 -13.44
CA LEU A 18 -9.91 -15.71 -14.81
C LEU A 18 -10.07 -14.47 -15.68
N GLU A 19 -11.19 -13.75 -15.57
CA GLU A 19 -11.42 -12.49 -16.27
C GLU A 19 -10.40 -11.42 -15.87
N HIS A 20 -10.14 -11.27 -14.56
CA HIS A 20 -9.12 -10.35 -14.08
C HIS A 20 -7.71 -10.74 -14.56
N ALA A 21 -7.37 -12.03 -14.57
CA ALA A 21 -6.10 -12.50 -15.11
C ALA A 21 -5.97 -12.20 -16.61
N ALA A 22 -7.04 -12.39 -17.38
CA ALA A 22 -7.11 -12.08 -18.80
C ALA A 22 -6.93 -10.58 -19.10
N ILE A 23 -7.56 -9.70 -18.31
CA ILE A 23 -7.39 -8.24 -18.41
C ILE A 23 -5.95 -7.85 -18.12
N ARG A 24 -5.40 -8.27 -16.96
CA ARG A 24 -4.02 -7.95 -16.59
C ARG A 24 -3.01 -8.41 -17.63
N LEU A 25 -3.19 -9.61 -18.18
CA LEU A 25 -2.29 -10.14 -19.19
C LEU A 25 -2.34 -9.33 -20.49
N ARG A 26 -3.52 -8.92 -20.95
CA ARG A 26 -3.68 -8.07 -22.14
C ARG A 26 -3.08 -6.68 -21.95
N ASP A 27 -3.27 -6.08 -20.77
CA ASP A 27 -2.68 -4.78 -20.44
C ASP A 27 -1.16 -4.87 -20.45
N ARG A 28 -0.58 -5.89 -19.80
CA ARG A 28 0.86 -6.12 -19.81
C ARG A 28 1.38 -6.43 -21.22
N ALA A 29 0.65 -7.20 -22.01
CA ALA A 29 1.01 -7.48 -23.40
C ALA A 29 1.06 -6.22 -24.26
N SER A 30 0.15 -5.26 -24.03
CA SER A 30 0.11 -3.98 -24.76
C SER A 30 1.34 -3.10 -24.49
N ALA A 31 1.96 -3.24 -23.31
CA ALA A 31 3.14 -2.48 -22.92
C ALA A 31 4.46 -3.02 -23.51
N VAL A 32 4.51 -4.29 -23.95
CA VAL A 32 5.75 -4.93 -24.43
C VAL A 32 6.28 -4.26 -25.70
N THR A 33 5.41 -3.94 -26.66
CA THR A 33 5.84 -3.37 -27.95
C THR A 33 6.40 -1.95 -27.79
N PRO A 34 5.72 -1.00 -27.10
CA PRO A 34 6.27 0.34 -26.87
C PRO A 34 7.62 0.32 -26.13
N THR A 35 7.77 -0.53 -25.11
CA THR A 35 9.04 -0.64 -24.37
C THR A 35 10.17 -1.21 -25.23
N ALA A 36 9.90 -2.24 -26.05
CA ALA A 36 10.89 -2.78 -26.97
C ALA A 36 11.33 -1.74 -28.01
N ASP A 37 10.38 -0.96 -28.55
CA ASP A 37 10.67 0.10 -29.52
C ASP A 37 11.45 1.26 -28.89
N GLU A 38 11.14 1.65 -27.65
CA GLU A 38 11.89 2.67 -26.90
C GLU A 38 13.36 2.27 -26.74
N VAL A 39 13.63 1.02 -26.34
CA VAL A 39 15.00 0.50 -26.22
C VAL A 39 15.73 0.52 -27.57
N VAL A 40 15.06 0.15 -28.66
CA VAL A 40 15.67 0.19 -30.00
C VAL A 40 15.95 1.62 -30.46
N VAL A 41 15.08 2.58 -30.12
CA VAL A 41 15.28 4.01 -30.44
C VAL A 41 16.51 4.55 -29.70
N GLU A 42 16.60 4.34 -28.39
CA GLU A 42 17.76 4.77 -27.58
C GLU A 42 19.06 4.12 -28.06
N TRP A 43 19.00 2.85 -28.51
CA TRP A 43 20.17 2.14 -29.00
C TRP A 43 20.65 2.60 -30.39
N ARG A 44 19.79 3.22 -31.22
CA ARG A 44 20.19 3.71 -32.55
C ARG A 44 21.28 4.78 -32.50
N ASP A 45 21.36 5.52 -31.39
CA ASP A 45 22.37 6.56 -31.21
C ASP A 45 23.73 6.00 -30.76
N LEU A 46 23.84 4.69 -30.53
CA LEU A 46 25.10 4.03 -30.14
C LEU A 46 26.22 4.32 -31.14
N GLY A 47 25.95 4.29 -32.45
CA GLY A 47 26.97 4.56 -33.47
C GLY A 47 27.51 5.99 -33.45
N ALA A 48 26.78 6.95 -32.87
CA ALA A 48 27.25 8.32 -32.68
C ALA A 48 28.10 8.49 -31.40
N LEU A 49 27.94 7.58 -30.43
CA LEU A 49 28.61 7.61 -29.13
C LEU A 49 29.76 6.58 -29.00
N TYR A 50 29.76 5.56 -29.86
CA TYR A 50 30.67 4.43 -29.85
C TYR A 50 31.12 4.09 -31.28
N ASP A 51 32.21 4.72 -31.71
CA ASP A 51 32.82 4.52 -33.03
C ASP A 51 33.74 3.29 -33.03
N ALA A 52 33.14 2.12 -33.27
CA ALA A 52 33.82 0.83 -33.36
C ALA A 52 33.20 -0.04 -34.46
N PRO A 53 33.98 -0.94 -35.10
CA PRO A 53 33.49 -1.75 -36.23
C PRO A 53 32.31 -2.66 -35.87
N GLU A 54 32.16 -3.06 -34.61
CA GLU A 54 31.03 -3.86 -34.13
C GLU A 54 29.74 -3.06 -33.89
N ALA A 55 29.77 -1.72 -33.89
CA ALA A 55 28.62 -0.89 -33.54
C ALA A 55 27.44 -1.06 -34.51
N ALA A 56 27.73 -1.22 -35.81
CA ALA A 56 26.72 -1.49 -36.83
C ALA A 56 26.05 -2.85 -36.62
N GLU A 57 26.84 -3.89 -36.29
CA GLU A 57 26.35 -5.23 -36.03
C GLU A 57 25.49 -5.29 -34.76
N LEU A 58 25.90 -4.59 -33.70
CA LEU A 58 25.13 -4.48 -32.45
C LEU A 58 23.80 -3.74 -32.67
N THR A 59 23.80 -2.68 -33.47
CA THR A 59 22.58 -1.93 -33.81
C THR A 59 21.62 -2.78 -34.64
N GLU A 60 22.13 -3.55 -35.60
CA GLU A 60 21.34 -4.48 -36.40
C GLU A 60 20.72 -5.58 -35.54
N ARG A 61 21.49 -6.17 -34.62
CA ARG A 61 21.00 -7.18 -33.67
C ARG A 61 19.88 -6.62 -32.78
N MET A 62 19.98 -5.38 -32.33
CA MET A 62 18.95 -4.77 -31.50
C MET A 62 17.62 -4.53 -32.23
N ASN A 63 17.62 -4.36 -33.56
CA ASN A 63 16.38 -4.28 -34.34
C ASN A 63 15.52 -5.57 -34.24
N SER A 64 16.12 -6.71 -33.88
CA SER A 64 15.38 -7.95 -33.64
C SER A 64 14.48 -7.87 -32.39
N LEU A 65 14.79 -7.00 -31.43
CA LEU A 65 14.05 -6.81 -30.19
C LEU A 65 12.63 -6.28 -30.44
N SER A 66 12.46 -5.30 -31.34
CA SER A 66 11.13 -4.80 -31.73
C SER A 66 10.26 -5.89 -32.34
N THR A 67 10.85 -6.77 -33.16
CA THR A 67 10.11 -7.87 -33.79
C THR A 67 9.73 -8.94 -32.77
N GLY A 68 10.67 -9.33 -31.90
CA GLY A 68 10.40 -10.27 -30.81
C GLY A 68 9.39 -9.73 -29.78
N GLY A 69 9.47 -8.43 -29.47
CA GLY A 69 8.53 -7.73 -28.59
C GLY A 69 7.10 -7.76 -29.15
N ARG A 70 6.94 -7.49 -30.45
CA ARG A 70 5.63 -7.55 -31.13
C ARG A 70 5.05 -8.97 -31.12
N GLN A 71 5.86 -9.98 -31.45
CA GLN A 71 5.43 -11.38 -31.47
C GLN A 71 5.05 -11.88 -30.07
N THR A 72 5.81 -11.47 -29.05
CA THR A 72 5.54 -11.78 -27.64
C THR A 72 4.26 -11.09 -27.16
N SER A 73 4.09 -9.81 -27.47
CA SER A 73 2.86 -9.04 -27.20
C SER A 73 1.64 -9.73 -27.81
N GLU A 74 1.74 -10.14 -29.07
CA GLU A 74 0.65 -10.81 -29.79
C GLU A 74 0.31 -12.19 -29.19
N ALA A 75 1.32 -12.97 -28.79
CA ALA A 75 1.12 -14.24 -28.09
C ALA A 75 0.41 -14.06 -26.74
N PHE A 76 0.86 -13.11 -25.91
CA PHE A 76 0.22 -12.84 -24.61
C PHE A 76 -1.19 -12.25 -24.75
N ALA A 77 -1.42 -11.40 -25.75
CA ALA A 77 -2.76 -10.89 -26.05
C ALA A 77 -3.72 -12.02 -26.42
N ARG A 78 -3.27 -13.00 -27.21
CA ARG A 78 -4.04 -14.21 -27.55
C ARG A 78 -4.33 -15.09 -26.33
N VAL A 79 -3.34 -15.33 -25.47
CA VAL A 79 -3.57 -16.08 -24.21
C VAL A 79 -4.62 -15.36 -23.36
N GLY A 80 -4.51 -14.03 -23.22
CA GLY A 80 -5.50 -13.24 -22.49
C GLY A 80 -6.90 -13.30 -23.10
N ALA A 81 -7.03 -13.36 -24.43
CA ALA A 81 -8.32 -13.54 -25.09
C ALA A 81 -8.95 -14.91 -24.77
N VAL A 82 -8.18 -16.01 -24.90
CA VAL A 82 -8.66 -17.37 -24.60
C VAL A 82 -9.09 -17.50 -23.13
N LEU A 83 -8.33 -16.90 -22.20
CA LEU A 83 -8.71 -16.87 -20.79
C LEU A 83 -9.98 -16.06 -20.52
N GLY A 84 -10.20 -14.97 -21.25
CA GLY A 84 -11.43 -14.19 -21.18
C GLY A 84 -12.64 -14.95 -21.70
N GLU A 85 -12.51 -15.64 -22.83
CA GLU A 85 -13.57 -16.50 -23.38
C GLU A 85 -13.91 -17.68 -22.45
N LEU A 86 -12.90 -18.27 -21.81
CA LEU A 86 -13.08 -19.29 -20.78
C LEU A 86 -13.82 -18.72 -19.55
N ALA A 87 -13.47 -17.52 -19.10
CA ALA A 87 -14.14 -16.85 -17.99
C ALA A 87 -15.63 -16.63 -18.27
N ASP A 88 -15.97 -16.08 -19.44
CA ASP A 88 -17.36 -15.87 -19.87
C ASP A 88 -18.16 -17.19 -19.91
N ALA A 89 -17.55 -18.24 -20.47
CA ALA A 89 -18.17 -19.56 -20.55
C ALA A 89 -18.40 -20.17 -19.15
N LEU A 90 -17.43 -20.03 -18.24
CA LEU A 90 -17.57 -20.49 -16.86
C LEU A 90 -18.63 -19.69 -16.07
N ALA A 91 -18.76 -18.39 -16.30
CA ALA A 91 -19.79 -17.57 -15.67
C ALA A 91 -21.21 -18.05 -16.04
N ILE A 92 -21.42 -18.42 -17.31
CA ILE A 92 -22.69 -18.99 -17.77
C ILE A 92 -22.97 -20.35 -17.09
N LEU A 93 -21.94 -21.19 -16.95
CA LEU A 93 -22.05 -22.50 -16.30
C LEU A 93 -22.26 -22.37 -14.78
N GLU A 94 -21.69 -21.35 -14.14
CA GLU A 94 -21.86 -21.03 -12.72
C GLU A 94 -23.33 -20.67 -12.43
N TRP A 95 -23.92 -19.83 -13.28
CA TRP A 95 -25.34 -19.47 -13.19
C TRP A 95 -26.24 -20.69 -13.37
N ARG A 96 -25.98 -21.53 -14.39
CA ARG A 96 -26.73 -22.79 -14.60
C ARG A 96 -26.59 -23.75 -13.42
N ARG A 97 -25.40 -23.84 -12.83
CA ARG A 97 -25.12 -24.65 -11.66
C ARG A 97 -25.94 -24.18 -10.46
N SER A 98 -26.04 -22.87 -10.22
CA SER A 98 -26.85 -22.30 -9.12
C SER A 98 -28.31 -22.74 -9.23
N LEU A 99 -28.91 -22.60 -10.42
CA LEU A 99 -30.28 -23.04 -10.66
C LEU A 99 -30.46 -24.54 -10.44
N LEU A 100 -29.49 -25.34 -10.88
CA LEU A 100 -29.53 -26.80 -10.73
C LEU A 100 -29.34 -27.25 -9.27
N VAL A 101 -28.59 -26.52 -8.46
CA VAL A 101 -28.46 -26.77 -7.02
C VAL A 101 -29.80 -26.53 -6.32
N ASP A 102 -30.51 -25.46 -6.68
CA ASP A 102 -31.83 -25.14 -6.14
C ASP A 102 -32.87 -26.20 -6.54
N ASP A 103 -32.88 -26.62 -7.82
CA ASP A 103 -33.77 -27.66 -8.33
C ASP A 103 -33.50 -29.04 -7.70
N ALA A 104 -32.23 -29.39 -7.51
CA ALA A 104 -31.83 -30.64 -6.84
C ALA A 104 -32.25 -30.65 -5.36
N ALA A 105 -32.10 -29.53 -4.66
CA ALA A 105 -32.56 -29.37 -3.28
C ALA A 105 -34.09 -29.48 -3.18
N ALA A 106 -34.83 -28.81 -4.06
CA ALA A 106 -36.29 -28.86 -4.11
C ALA A 106 -36.81 -30.28 -4.40
N THR A 107 -36.16 -31.01 -5.31
CA THR A 107 -36.51 -32.39 -5.66
C THR A 107 -36.26 -33.36 -4.50
N ALA A 108 -35.20 -33.16 -3.72
CA ALA A 108 -34.86 -33.95 -2.54
C ALA A 108 -35.83 -33.74 -1.35
N LEU A 109 -36.42 -32.54 -1.22
CA LEU A 109 -37.38 -32.18 -0.17
C LEU A 109 -38.82 -32.64 -0.47
N ALA A 110 -39.15 -32.97 -1.72
CA ALA A 110 -40.51 -33.31 -2.14
C ALA A 110 -40.88 -34.78 -1.83
N THR A 111 -41.77 -35.00 -0.85
CA THR A 111 -42.28 -36.33 -0.41
C THR A 111 -43.08 -37.11 -1.47
N LYS A 112 -43.40 -36.50 -2.62
CA LYS A 112 -44.08 -37.13 -3.77
C LYS A 112 -43.35 -36.87 -5.10
N SER A 113 -42.03 -36.74 -5.09
CA SER A 113 -41.29 -36.63 -6.34
C SER A 113 -41.43 -37.91 -7.18
N THR A 114 -41.68 -37.75 -8.47
CA THR A 114 -41.84 -38.88 -9.40
C THR A 114 -40.47 -39.40 -9.84
N ALA A 115 -40.40 -40.67 -10.27
CA ALA A 115 -39.18 -41.22 -10.86
C ALA A 115 -38.68 -40.41 -12.07
N SER A 116 -39.59 -39.74 -12.78
CA SER A 116 -39.27 -38.82 -13.89
C SER A 116 -38.50 -37.58 -13.42
N GLY A 117 -38.93 -36.93 -12.33
CA GLY A 117 -38.28 -35.70 -11.84
C GLY A 117 -36.84 -35.92 -11.36
N HIS A 118 -36.56 -37.07 -10.74
CA HIS A 118 -35.18 -37.45 -10.40
C HIS A 118 -34.33 -37.71 -11.65
N ALA A 119 -34.87 -38.38 -12.66
CA ALA A 119 -34.17 -38.65 -13.92
C ALA A 119 -33.86 -37.37 -14.73
N ASP A 120 -34.73 -36.35 -14.63
CA ASP A 120 -34.53 -35.05 -15.27
C ASP A 120 -33.37 -34.27 -14.62
N VAL A 121 -33.31 -34.25 -13.28
CA VAL A 121 -32.18 -33.62 -12.53
C VAL A 121 -30.86 -34.36 -12.79
N GLU A 122 -30.85 -35.69 -12.77
CA GLU A 122 -29.64 -36.47 -13.10
C GLU A 122 -29.15 -36.20 -14.53
N SER A 123 -30.09 -36.10 -15.49
CA SER A 123 -29.77 -35.75 -16.87
C SER A 123 -29.20 -34.34 -17.00
N ALA A 124 -29.70 -33.37 -16.23
CA ALA A 124 -29.18 -32.01 -16.19
C ALA A 124 -27.78 -31.93 -15.56
N ILE A 125 -27.52 -32.70 -14.50
CA ILE A 125 -26.18 -32.84 -13.89
C ILE A 125 -25.18 -33.44 -14.88
N ALA A 126 -25.58 -34.49 -15.61
CA ALA A 126 -24.73 -35.11 -16.63
C ALA A 126 -24.40 -34.15 -17.78
N ARG A 127 -25.36 -33.33 -18.20
CA ARG A 127 -25.14 -32.27 -19.21
C ARG A 127 -24.19 -31.19 -18.71
N LEU A 128 -24.37 -30.70 -17.48
CA LEU A 128 -23.47 -29.71 -16.88
C LEU A 128 -22.03 -30.22 -16.82
N ARG A 129 -21.81 -31.49 -16.46
CA ARG A 129 -20.46 -32.12 -16.48
C ARG A 129 -19.87 -32.14 -17.88
N SER A 130 -20.67 -32.48 -18.89
CA SER A 130 -20.24 -32.50 -20.29
C SER A 130 -19.89 -31.11 -20.81
N ASP A 131 -20.70 -30.10 -20.49
CA ASP A 131 -20.48 -28.71 -20.92
C ASP A 131 -19.21 -28.12 -20.29
N VAL A 132 -18.98 -28.39 -19.00
CA VAL A 132 -17.74 -27.98 -18.29
C VAL A 132 -16.51 -28.61 -18.94
N ALA A 133 -16.55 -29.91 -19.22
CA ALA A 133 -15.44 -30.60 -19.87
C ALA A 133 -15.15 -30.04 -21.28
N ALA A 134 -16.20 -29.78 -22.08
CA ALA A 134 -16.04 -29.24 -23.42
C ALA A 134 -15.41 -27.84 -23.42
N VAL A 135 -15.84 -26.95 -22.52
CA VAL A 135 -15.30 -25.59 -22.39
C VAL A 135 -13.81 -25.61 -22.00
N ILE A 136 -13.41 -26.51 -21.10
CA ILE A 136 -11.99 -26.68 -20.72
C ILE A 136 -11.18 -27.24 -21.88
N ASP A 137 -11.68 -28.27 -22.56
CA ASP A 137 -10.99 -28.91 -23.67
C ASP A 137 -10.79 -27.94 -24.85
N ASP A 138 -11.78 -27.10 -25.13
CA ASP A 138 -11.68 -26.06 -26.16
C ASP A 138 -10.64 -25.00 -25.77
N ALA A 139 -10.66 -24.49 -24.53
CA ALA A 139 -9.64 -23.55 -24.06
C ALA A 139 -8.23 -24.15 -24.07
N CYS A 140 -8.05 -25.41 -23.66
CA CYS A 140 -6.76 -26.10 -23.74
C CYS A 140 -6.29 -26.28 -25.19
N ARG A 141 -7.20 -26.57 -26.12
CA ARG A 141 -6.89 -26.69 -27.55
C ARG A 141 -6.46 -25.34 -28.14
N ASP A 142 -7.16 -24.27 -27.79
CA ASP A 142 -6.86 -22.92 -28.28
C ASP A 142 -5.54 -22.42 -27.72
N LEU A 143 -5.25 -22.66 -26.44
CA LEU A 143 -3.94 -22.36 -25.84
C LEU A 143 -2.81 -23.15 -26.50
N ALA A 144 -3.02 -24.45 -26.79
CA ALA A 144 -2.04 -25.27 -27.50
C ALA A 144 -1.81 -24.85 -28.96
N GLY A 145 -2.78 -24.12 -29.55
CA GLY A 145 -2.68 -23.55 -30.89
C GLY A 145 -1.89 -22.23 -30.96
N ILE A 146 -1.57 -21.61 -29.81
CA ILE A 146 -0.78 -20.38 -29.77
C ILE A 146 0.68 -20.72 -30.04
N ALA A 147 1.21 -20.20 -31.15
CA ALA A 147 2.62 -20.38 -31.51
C ALA A 147 3.53 -19.87 -30.39
N GLU A 148 4.53 -20.68 -30.01
CA GLU A 148 5.56 -20.25 -29.07
C GLU A 148 6.25 -18.99 -29.59
N PRO A 149 6.47 -17.97 -28.74
CA PRO A 149 7.24 -16.81 -29.14
C PRO A 149 8.65 -17.27 -29.53
N PRO A 150 9.24 -16.73 -30.62
CA PRO A 150 10.56 -17.15 -31.02
C PRO A 150 11.57 -16.85 -29.92
N PRO A 151 12.60 -17.70 -29.74
CA PRO A 151 13.64 -17.42 -28.78
C PRO A 151 14.32 -16.10 -29.15
N LEU A 152 14.37 -15.15 -28.21
CA LEU A 152 15.14 -13.94 -28.36
C LEU A 152 16.61 -14.35 -28.60
N PRO A 153 17.23 -14.01 -29.73
CA PRO A 153 18.60 -14.43 -30.04
C PRO A 153 19.59 -13.57 -29.26
N LEU A 154 19.64 -13.75 -27.92
CA LEU A 154 20.57 -13.03 -27.04
C LEU A 154 21.90 -13.79 -26.85
N ALA A 155 22.05 -14.98 -27.43
CA ALA A 155 23.29 -15.73 -27.43
C ALA A 155 23.74 -16.02 -28.87
N ALA A 156 24.93 -15.55 -29.24
CA ALA A 156 25.54 -15.89 -30.52
C ALA A 156 25.81 -17.40 -30.58
N THR A 157 25.16 -18.09 -31.52
CA THR A 157 25.52 -19.47 -31.87
C THR A 157 26.86 -19.45 -32.62
N GLY A 158 27.90 -20.03 -32.02
CA GLY A 158 29.16 -20.33 -32.70
C GLY A 158 30.36 -19.41 -32.43
N ALA A 159 30.28 -18.44 -31.51
CA ALA A 159 31.47 -17.71 -31.06
C ALA A 159 32.17 -18.51 -29.94
N GLU A 160 33.46 -18.81 -30.09
CA GLU A 160 34.29 -19.27 -28.97
C GLU A 160 34.17 -18.25 -27.81
N PRO A 161 33.95 -18.70 -26.57
CA PRO A 161 33.82 -17.80 -25.44
C PRO A 161 35.14 -17.02 -25.30
N PRO A 162 35.13 -15.67 -25.34
CA PRO A 162 36.35 -14.91 -25.12
C PRO A 162 36.90 -15.24 -23.72
N PRO A 163 38.22 -15.15 -23.50
CA PRO A 163 38.81 -15.43 -22.20
C PRO A 163 38.39 -14.33 -21.23
N ILE A 164 37.30 -14.56 -20.49
CA ILE A 164 36.84 -13.66 -19.44
C ILE A 164 37.72 -13.92 -18.22
N GLY A 165 38.55 -12.94 -17.87
CA GLY A 165 39.27 -12.86 -16.59
C GLY A 165 38.33 -12.87 -15.37
N PRO A 166 38.82 -12.68 -14.14
CA PRO A 166 38.10 -13.04 -12.92
C PRO A 166 36.70 -12.39 -12.88
N ARG A 167 35.70 -13.24 -12.62
CA ARG A 167 34.26 -12.96 -12.68
C ARG A 167 33.85 -11.73 -11.85
N ILE A 168 33.95 -10.55 -12.44
CA ILE A 168 32.99 -9.47 -12.17
C ILE A 168 31.83 -9.78 -13.10
N THR A 169 30.71 -10.26 -12.58
CA THR A 169 29.54 -10.61 -13.40
C THR A 169 29.03 -9.35 -14.11
N TRP A 170 28.55 -9.50 -15.34
CA TRP A 170 27.89 -8.41 -16.08
C TRP A 170 26.84 -7.69 -15.23
N GLN A 171 26.15 -8.45 -14.36
CA GLN A 171 25.22 -7.97 -13.35
C GLN A 171 25.82 -6.92 -12.40
N MET A 172 27.02 -7.14 -11.84
CA MET A 172 27.70 -6.15 -10.99
C MET A 172 28.07 -4.87 -11.77
N ARG A 173 28.48 -5.00 -13.04
CA ARG A 173 28.78 -3.82 -13.88
C ARG A 173 27.51 -3.07 -14.26
N THR A 174 26.41 -3.76 -14.57
CA THR A 174 25.12 -3.12 -14.84
C THR A 174 24.54 -2.47 -13.59
N GLU A 175 24.67 -3.08 -12.41
CA GLU A 175 24.23 -2.47 -11.15
C GLU A 175 25.07 -1.24 -10.79
N ALA A 176 26.39 -1.27 -11.00
CA ALA A 176 27.27 -0.12 -10.79
C ALA A 176 26.98 1.03 -11.78
N VAL A 177 26.83 0.71 -13.08
CA VAL A 177 26.50 1.71 -14.11
C VAL A 177 25.06 2.22 -13.96
N ALA A 178 24.11 1.38 -13.54
CA ALA A 178 22.75 1.80 -13.23
C ALA A 178 22.73 2.70 -11.99
N ALA A 179 23.48 2.37 -10.94
CA ALA A 179 23.65 3.24 -9.79
C ALA A 179 24.29 4.58 -10.17
N GLU A 180 25.34 4.60 -10.99
CA GLU A 180 25.97 5.82 -11.50
C GLU A 180 25.00 6.66 -12.36
N THR A 181 24.20 6.01 -13.21
CA THR A 181 23.19 6.67 -14.06
C THR A 181 22.02 7.23 -13.24
N MET A 182 21.58 6.49 -12.22
CA MET A 182 20.50 6.91 -11.30
C MET A 182 20.96 8.02 -10.34
N LEU A 183 22.25 8.05 -9.97
CA LEU A 183 22.85 9.11 -9.16
C LEU A 183 23.26 10.33 -10.00
N ALA A 184 23.35 10.24 -11.32
CA ALA A 184 23.84 11.33 -12.17
C ALA A 184 23.11 12.67 -11.92
N PRO A 185 21.76 12.72 -11.79
CA PRO A 185 21.07 13.95 -11.43
C PRO A 185 21.54 14.51 -10.07
N LEU A 186 21.68 13.65 -9.05
CA LEU A 186 22.14 14.05 -7.71
C LEU A 186 23.57 14.57 -7.73
N VAL A 187 24.46 13.94 -8.51
CA VAL A 187 25.84 14.39 -8.69
C VAL A 187 25.91 15.74 -9.38
N GLU A 188 25.13 15.96 -10.45
CA GLU A 188 25.10 17.25 -11.15
C GLU A 188 24.52 18.36 -10.27
N ILE A 189 23.42 18.10 -9.56
CA ILE A 189 22.85 19.03 -8.58
C ILE A 189 23.93 19.39 -7.55
N ALA A 190 24.69 18.41 -7.03
CA ALA A 190 25.73 18.62 -6.03
C ALA A 190 26.97 19.41 -6.51
N ARG A 191 27.14 19.66 -7.82
CA ARG A 191 28.29 20.40 -8.37
C ARG A 191 28.21 21.93 -8.21
N GLY A 192 27.12 22.47 -7.68
CA GLY A 192 26.89 23.90 -7.49
C GLY A 192 26.67 24.34 -6.03
N GLY A 193 26.53 25.65 -5.83
CA GLY A 193 25.91 26.20 -4.61
C GLY A 193 24.38 26.18 -4.70
N ALA A 194 23.69 26.44 -3.59
CA ALA A 194 22.22 26.32 -3.50
C ALA A 194 21.45 27.06 -4.61
N GLY A 195 21.90 28.26 -5.02
CA GLY A 195 21.25 29.00 -6.12
C GLY A 195 21.36 28.30 -7.48
N ARG A 196 22.51 27.68 -7.79
CA ARG A 196 22.69 26.92 -9.03
C ARG A 196 21.87 25.62 -9.01
N MET A 197 21.76 24.98 -7.85
CA MET A 197 20.91 23.79 -7.67
C MET A 197 19.45 24.10 -7.98
N LYS A 198 18.92 25.20 -7.41
CA LYS A 198 17.54 25.66 -7.69
C LYS A 198 17.32 25.90 -9.19
N GLN A 199 18.28 26.53 -9.85
CA GLN A 199 18.21 26.78 -11.30
C GLN A 199 18.20 25.47 -12.10
N ILE A 200 19.11 24.53 -11.80
CA ILE A 200 19.16 23.23 -12.47
C ILE A 200 17.84 22.48 -12.32
N LEU A 201 17.25 22.47 -11.13
CA LEU A 201 15.97 21.79 -10.89
C LEU A 201 14.79 22.47 -11.60
N ALA A 202 14.79 23.80 -11.68
CA ALA A 202 13.79 24.55 -12.44
C ALA A 202 13.90 24.27 -13.95
N ASP A 203 15.12 24.10 -14.46
CA ASP A 203 15.39 23.80 -15.88
C ASP A 203 15.16 22.32 -16.22
N HIS A 204 15.23 21.42 -15.23
CA HIS A 204 15.11 19.96 -15.37
C HIS A 204 14.08 19.33 -14.41
N PRO A 205 12.77 19.67 -14.54
CA PRO A 205 11.73 19.07 -13.71
C PRO A 205 11.59 17.55 -13.93
N ASP A 206 12.00 17.04 -15.09
CA ASP A 206 12.03 15.61 -15.43
C ASP A 206 12.99 14.81 -14.53
N TRP A 207 14.06 15.44 -14.02
CA TRP A 207 14.99 14.78 -13.10
C TRP A 207 14.37 14.50 -11.75
N VAL A 208 13.57 15.45 -11.23
CA VAL A 208 12.83 15.27 -9.98
C VAL A 208 11.81 14.14 -10.13
N GLU A 209 11.08 14.12 -11.26
CA GLU A 209 10.12 13.05 -11.55
C GLU A 209 10.80 11.68 -11.71
N ARG A 210 11.98 11.63 -12.34
CA ARG A 210 12.76 10.39 -12.45
C ARG A 210 13.21 9.87 -11.09
N LEU A 211 13.77 10.73 -10.24
CA LEU A 211 14.17 10.37 -8.88
C LEU A 211 12.96 9.96 -8.02
N ARG A 212 11.78 10.54 -8.27
CA ARG A 212 10.52 10.17 -7.62
C ARG A 212 10.04 8.77 -8.05
N ARG A 213 10.00 8.49 -9.35
CA ARG A 213 9.49 7.21 -9.91
C ARG A 213 10.45 6.05 -9.70
N ARG A 214 11.75 6.31 -9.76
CA ARG A 214 12.82 5.31 -9.66
C ARG A 214 13.93 5.84 -8.74
N PRO A 215 13.66 5.93 -7.43
CA PRO A 215 14.68 6.38 -6.49
C PRO A 215 15.86 5.40 -6.49
N PRO A 216 17.11 5.89 -6.38
CA PRO A 216 18.26 5.00 -6.14
C PRO A 216 18.10 4.25 -4.81
N ALA A 217 18.76 3.11 -4.68
CA ALA A 217 18.74 2.33 -3.45
C ALA A 217 19.19 3.18 -2.23
N PRO A 218 18.50 3.13 -1.08
CA PRO A 218 18.83 3.96 0.08
C PRO A 218 20.28 3.84 0.57
N GLN A 219 20.87 2.64 0.52
CA GLN A 219 22.26 2.42 0.92
C GLN A 219 23.24 3.12 -0.01
N THR A 220 22.94 3.15 -1.31
CA THR A 220 23.73 3.86 -2.33
C THR A 220 23.66 5.37 -2.11
N VAL A 221 22.46 5.90 -1.84
CA VAL A 221 22.29 7.33 -1.50
C VAL A 221 23.02 7.66 -0.21
N LYS A 222 22.96 6.82 0.82
CA LYS A 222 23.66 7.02 2.09
C LYS A 222 25.16 7.15 1.88
N ALA A 223 25.77 6.20 1.15
CA ALA A 223 27.20 6.22 0.88
C ALA A 223 27.61 7.49 0.11
N TRP A 224 26.81 7.91 -0.86
CA TRP A 224 27.01 9.18 -1.56
C TRP A 224 26.87 10.38 -0.62
N TRP A 225 25.83 10.42 0.20
CA TRP A 225 25.55 11.51 1.14
C TRP A 225 26.66 11.68 2.16
N ASP A 226 27.11 10.58 2.78
CA ASP A 226 28.18 10.56 3.79
C ASP A 226 29.54 10.98 3.20
N ALA A 227 29.77 10.73 1.90
CA ALA A 227 30.97 11.17 1.20
C ALA A 227 30.98 12.68 0.86
N LEU A 228 29.84 13.37 0.97
CA LEU A 228 29.76 14.80 0.72
C LEU A 228 30.35 15.60 1.90
N PRO A 229 31.17 16.64 1.62
CA PRO A 229 31.55 17.60 2.66
C PRO A 229 30.32 18.26 3.30
N PRO A 230 30.35 18.60 4.60
CA PRO A 230 29.19 19.20 5.29
C PRO A 230 28.60 20.43 4.59
N GLY A 231 29.47 21.29 4.03
CA GLY A 231 29.02 22.46 3.26
C GLY A 231 28.21 22.11 2.00
N ARG A 232 28.48 20.96 1.36
CA ARG A 232 27.69 20.48 0.21
C ARG A 232 26.36 19.87 0.65
N GLN A 233 26.32 19.15 1.77
CA GLN A 233 25.07 18.66 2.36
C GLN A 233 24.15 19.85 2.71
N THR A 234 24.68 20.89 3.35
CA THR A 234 23.94 22.14 3.61
C THR A 234 23.47 22.82 2.32
N ALA A 235 24.31 22.86 1.27
CA ALA A 235 23.91 23.42 -0.01
C ALA A 235 22.74 22.64 -0.64
N LEU A 236 22.77 21.31 -0.60
CA LEU A 236 21.68 20.45 -1.08
C LEU A 236 20.39 20.65 -0.27
N ILE A 237 20.47 20.70 1.05
CA ILE A 237 19.31 20.95 1.93
C ILE A 237 18.61 22.26 1.55
N ASN A 238 19.36 23.31 1.23
CA ASN A 238 18.79 24.62 0.91
C ASN A 238 18.47 24.82 -0.59
N GLY A 239 19.18 24.10 -1.46
CA GLY A 239 19.13 24.26 -2.91
C GLY A 239 18.26 23.24 -3.64
N ALA A 240 18.04 22.07 -3.04
CA ALA A 240 17.21 20.98 -3.55
C ALA A 240 16.32 20.36 -2.46
N PRO A 241 15.58 21.18 -1.68
CA PRO A 241 14.90 20.72 -0.46
C PRO A 241 13.84 19.64 -0.73
N GLU A 242 13.06 19.74 -1.81
CA GLU A 242 12.03 18.75 -2.16
C GLU A 242 12.62 17.38 -2.52
N VAL A 243 13.81 17.36 -3.12
CA VAL A 243 14.53 16.13 -3.42
C VAL A 243 15.09 15.55 -2.13
N VAL A 244 15.89 16.32 -1.39
CA VAL A 244 16.55 15.87 -0.15
C VAL A 244 15.54 15.43 0.90
N GLY A 245 14.46 16.18 1.08
CA GLY A 245 13.41 15.96 2.08
C GLY A 245 12.61 14.67 1.89
N ALA A 246 12.69 14.04 0.72
CA ALA A 246 11.99 12.79 0.40
C ALA A 246 12.91 11.67 -0.11
N LEU A 247 14.22 11.91 -0.22
CA LEU A 247 15.16 10.94 -0.81
C LEU A 247 15.61 9.89 0.20
N GLY A 248 15.29 8.62 -0.09
CA GLY A 248 15.67 7.48 0.75
C GLY A 248 17.18 7.38 0.89
N GLY A 249 17.67 7.15 2.10
CA GLY A 249 19.11 7.10 2.40
C GLY A 249 19.73 8.41 2.89
N VAL A 250 18.99 9.53 2.80
CA VAL A 250 19.34 10.76 3.53
C VAL A 250 18.91 10.61 5.00
N PRO A 251 19.78 10.93 5.99
CA PRO A 251 19.43 10.81 7.41
C PRO A 251 18.17 11.60 7.81
N PRO A 252 17.35 11.12 8.77
CA PRO A 252 16.10 11.77 9.17
C PRO A 252 16.25 13.27 9.48
N LEU A 253 17.30 13.67 10.22
CA LEU A 253 17.51 15.08 10.58
C LEU A 253 17.85 15.97 9.38
N ALA A 254 18.52 15.43 8.36
CA ALA A 254 18.77 16.16 7.12
C ALA A 254 17.48 16.30 6.29
N ARG A 255 16.61 15.28 6.29
CA ARG A 255 15.26 15.37 5.71
C ARG A 255 14.42 16.42 6.42
N VAL A 256 14.43 16.47 7.76
CA VAL A 256 13.77 17.52 8.56
C VAL A 256 14.26 18.90 8.19
N ALA A 257 15.58 19.09 8.07
CA ALA A 257 16.14 20.38 7.68
C ALA A 257 15.68 20.80 6.26
N ALA A 258 15.61 19.86 5.32
CA ALA A 258 15.14 20.11 3.96
C ALA A 258 13.63 20.40 3.91
N ASN A 259 12.80 19.60 4.59
CA ASN A 259 11.35 19.82 4.65
C ASN A 259 10.98 21.11 5.40
N ARG A 260 11.84 21.61 6.32
CA ARG A 260 11.69 22.96 6.88
C ARG A 260 11.86 24.07 5.83
N VAL A 261 12.74 23.86 4.84
CA VAL A 261 12.87 24.78 3.69
C VAL A 261 11.65 24.66 2.78
N VAL A 262 11.18 23.43 2.48
CA VAL A 262 9.94 23.20 1.72
C VAL A 262 8.76 23.92 2.38
N ALA A 263 8.59 23.78 3.70
CA ALA A 263 7.54 24.44 4.45
C ALA A 263 7.60 25.97 4.33
N ARG A 264 8.80 26.56 4.44
CA ARG A 264 8.99 28.00 4.26
C ARG A 264 8.60 28.48 2.86
N ASP A 265 8.99 27.73 1.83
CA ASP A 265 8.67 28.07 0.44
C ASP A 265 7.15 27.89 0.17
N ARG A 266 6.52 26.88 0.79
CA ARG A 266 5.07 26.62 0.73
C ARG A 266 4.23 27.69 1.42
N ILE A 267 4.68 28.26 2.55
CA ILE A 267 3.97 29.35 3.26
C ILE A 267 3.62 30.50 2.30
N ALA A 268 4.54 30.91 1.43
CA ALA A 268 4.30 32.01 0.51
C ALA A 268 3.22 31.68 -0.55
N LEU A 269 3.05 30.41 -0.91
CA LEU A 269 1.96 29.94 -1.78
C LEU A 269 0.63 29.97 -1.03
N VAL A 270 0.61 29.38 0.18
CA VAL A 270 -0.58 29.33 1.03
C VAL A 270 -1.09 30.73 1.37
N ASP A 271 -0.22 31.68 1.69
CA ASP A 271 -0.60 33.08 1.96
C ASP A 271 -1.29 33.74 0.75
N ARG A 272 -0.86 33.42 -0.49
CA ARG A 272 -1.51 33.92 -1.71
C ARG A 272 -2.88 33.28 -1.91
N ASP A 273 -2.99 31.98 -1.67
CA ASP A 273 -4.25 31.25 -1.81
C ASP A 273 -5.27 31.73 -0.76
N ILE A 274 -4.84 31.96 0.49
CA ILE A 274 -5.65 32.59 1.54
C ILE A 274 -6.20 33.94 1.05
N ALA A 275 -5.33 34.83 0.60
CA ALA A 275 -5.75 36.15 0.10
C ALA A 275 -6.73 36.06 -1.08
N HIS A 276 -6.54 35.06 -1.96
CA HIS A 276 -7.45 34.78 -3.06
C HIS A 276 -8.84 34.38 -2.57
N TYR A 277 -8.94 33.39 -1.66
CA TYR A 277 -10.21 32.93 -1.11
C TYR A 277 -10.91 34.00 -0.26
N GLU A 278 -10.16 34.82 0.50
CA GLU A 278 -10.71 35.98 1.21
C GLU A 278 -11.34 37.01 0.26
N SER A 279 -10.76 37.22 -0.92
CA SER A 279 -11.35 38.07 -1.96
C SER A 279 -12.63 37.46 -2.52
N LEU A 280 -12.60 36.17 -2.86
CA LEU A 280 -13.76 35.45 -3.38
C LEU A 280 -14.94 35.42 -2.39
N LEU A 281 -14.69 35.43 -1.08
CA LEU A 281 -15.75 35.48 -0.06
C LEU A 281 -16.44 36.85 0.04
N LYS A 282 -15.78 37.93 -0.43
CA LYS A 282 -16.36 39.28 -0.53
C LYS A 282 -17.24 39.43 -1.77
N GLU A 283 -17.00 38.63 -2.79
CA GLU A 283 -17.84 38.55 -3.98
C GLU A 283 -19.15 37.82 -3.64
N GLY A 284 -20.29 38.45 -3.89
CA GLY A 284 -21.60 37.84 -3.63
C GLY A 284 -21.74 36.50 -4.33
N ALA A 285 -22.06 35.45 -3.57
CA ALA A 285 -22.18 34.08 -4.05
C ALA A 285 -23.37 33.36 -3.40
N MET A 286 -23.81 32.25 -4.01
CA MET A 286 -24.77 31.34 -3.40
C MET A 286 -24.22 30.74 -2.11
N ALA A 287 -25.13 30.37 -1.18
CA ALA A 287 -24.76 29.88 0.15
C ALA A 287 -23.85 28.64 0.10
N THR A 288 -24.08 27.73 -0.84
CA THR A 288 -23.25 26.53 -1.06
C THR A 288 -21.82 26.89 -1.46
N LEU A 289 -21.66 27.70 -2.50
CA LEU A 289 -20.35 28.17 -2.97
C LEU A 289 -19.61 28.98 -1.89
N ARG A 290 -20.35 29.74 -1.08
CA ARG A 290 -19.78 30.46 0.06
C ARG A 290 -19.25 29.49 1.13
N ALA A 291 -19.99 28.41 1.43
CA ALA A 291 -19.56 27.39 2.38
C ALA A 291 -18.32 26.63 1.87
N GLU A 292 -18.28 26.27 0.59
CA GLU A 292 -17.11 25.65 -0.05
C GLU A 292 -15.86 26.55 0.03
N ARG A 293 -16.01 27.83 -0.29
CA ARG A 293 -14.93 28.83 -0.18
C ARG A 293 -14.45 29.00 1.26
N GLN A 294 -15.37 29.03 2.22
CA GLN A 294 -15.02 29.12 3.64
C GLN A 294 -14.25 27.88 4.08
N SER A 295 -14.72 26.69 3.71
CA SER A 295 -14.04 25.42 4.02
C SER A 295 -12.62 25.37 3.44
N ALA A 296 -12.42 25.84 2.20
CA ALA A 296 -11.09 25.95 1.61
C ALA A 296 -10.18 26.94 2.36
N LEU A 297 -10.72 28.09 2.78
CA LEU A 297 -9.98 29.07 3.58
C LEU A 297 -9.59 28.51 4.95
N ASP A 298 -10.48 27.78 5.62
CA ASP A 298 -10.23 27.16 6.92
C ASP A 298 -9.09 26.12 6.80
N ARG A 299 -9.11 25.28 5.75
CA ARG A 299 -8.03 24.33 5.46
C ARG A 299 -6.69 25.00 5.21
N LEU A 300 -6.65 26.05 4.38
CA LEU A 300 -5.42 26.81 4.11
C LEU A 300 -4.89 27.48 5.38
N THR A 301 -5.78 27.98 6.24
CA THR A 301 -5.40 28.58 7.53
C THR A 301 -4.79 27.53 8.48
N ALA A 302 -5.36 26.32 8.52
CA ALA A 302 -4.80 25.20 9.28
C ALA A 302 -3.43 24.77 8.74
N GLU A 303 -3.29 24.61 7.42
CA GLU A 303 -2.00 24.34 6.77
C GLU A 303 -0.98 25.43 7.13
N ARG A 304 -1.37 26.70 7.02
CA ARG A 304 -0.50 27.84 7.33
C ARG A 304 0.02 27.80 8.76
N GLY A 305 -0.87 27.53 9.73
CA GLY A 305 -0.50 27.41 11.14
C GLY A 305 0.41 26.21 11.40
N TYR A 306 0.15 25.07 10.75
CA TYR A 306 1.00 23.89 10.84
C TYR A 306 2.42 24.16 10.29
N LEU A 307 2.52 24.81 9.12
CA LEU A 307 3.81 25.14 8.50
C LEU A 307 4.63 26.14 9.34
N ASP A 308 3.99 27.07 10.07
CA ASP A 308 4.71 27.92 11.03
C ASP A 308 5.42 27.07 12.10
N ARG A 309 4.75 26.06 12.66
CA ARG A 309 5.35 25.16 13.64
C ARG A 309 6.50 24.35 13.05
N VAL A 310 6.40 23.94 11.78
CA VAL A 310 7.50 23.26 11.07
C VAL A 310 8.72 24.19 10.92
N VAL A 311 8.49 25.45 10.54
CA VAL A 311 9.54 26.47 10.40
C VAL A 311 10.17 26.81 11.74
N ALA A 312 9.37 26.91 12.81
CA ALA A 312 9.83 27.12 14.18
C ALA A 312 10.63 25.92 14.71
N GLY A 313 10.35 24.71 14.20
CA GLY A 313 10.99 23.46 14.62
C GLY A 313 10.20 22.68 15.67
N ASP A 314 9.01 23.14 16.03
CA ASP A 314 8.08 22.44 16.93
C ASP A 314 7.52 21.17 16.27
N VAL A 315 7.42 21.17 14.93
CA VAL A 315 7.07 20.00 14.12
C VAL A 315 8.27 19.62 13.25
N GLN A 316 8.57 18.32 13.17
CA GLN A 316 9.67 17.81 12.36
C GLN A 316 9.13 16.88 11.26
N LEU A 317 9.29 17.27 9.99
CA LEU A 317 8.81 16.49 8.85
C LEU A 317 9.95 15.70 8.21
N VAL A 318 9.86 14.37 8.18
CA VAL A 318 10.79 13.52 7.42
C VAL A 318 10.29 13.20 6.02
N LEU A 319 9.02 13.52 5.72
CA LEU A 319 8.42 13.56 4.39
C LEU A 319 7.31 14.62 4.39
N TYR A 320 7.30 15.49 3.36
CA TYR A 320 6.20 16.42 3.14
C TYR A 320 5.95 16.57 1.64
N ARG A 321 4.85 15.99 1.16
CA ARG A 321 4.36 16.05 -0.23
C ARG A 321 2.84 16.18 -0.22
N PRO A 322 2.32 17.36 0.17
CA PRO A 322 0.88 17.58 0.29
C PRO A 322 0.14 17.32 -1.03
N GLU A 323 0.77 17.55 -2.17
CA GLU A 323 0.23 17.30 -3.50
C GLU A 323 0.03 15.81 -3.83
N GLU A 324 0.77 14.92 -3.16
CA GLU A 324 0.61 13.46 -3.26
C GLU A 324 -0.24 12.90 -2.10
N ASN A 325 -0.80 13.75 -1.24
CA ASN A 325 -1.43 13.38 0.04
C ASN A 325 -0.52 12.51 0.92
N ARG A 326 0.78 12.87 0.96
CA ARG A 326 1.83 12.13 1.69
C ARG A 326 2.56 13.01 2.70
N ILE A 327 2.67 12.51 3.92
CA ILE A 327 3.37 13.17 5.03
C ILE A 327 3.91 12.13 5.99
N ALA A 328 5.08 12.41 6.57
CA ALA A 328 5.57 11.68 7.72
C ALA A 328 6.21 12.65 8.73
N GLU A 329 5.67 12.65 9.94
CA GLU A 329 6.14 13.46 11.06
C GLU A 329 7.02 12.61 11.98
N MET A 330 8.13 13.21 12.45
CA MET A 330 9.04 12.62 13.43
C MET A 330 8.88 13.33 14.78
N ILE A 331 8.55 12.56 15.81
CA ILE A 331 8.41 13.03 17.18
C ILE A 331 9.60 12.52 17.99
N GLY A 332 10.26 13.42 18.71
CA GLY A 332 11.56 13.16 19.34
C GLY A 332 12.73 13.40 18.38
N THR A 333 13.96 13.16 18.85
CA THR A 333 15.17 13.39 18.07
C THR A 333 16.07 12.16 18.16
N PRO A 334 16.35 11.46 17.05
CA PRO A 334 17.30 10.36 17.04
C PRO A 334 18.69 10.78 17.50
N GLY A 335 19.32 9.96 18.34
CA GLY A 335 20.68 10.16 18.81
C GLY A 335 21.24 8.93 19.52
N PRO A 336 22.44 9.00 20.12
CA PRO A 336 23.08 7.85 20.77
C PRO A 336 22.27 7.21 21.92
N GLY A 337 21.30 7.95 22.48
CA GLY A 337 20.41 7.45 23.54
C GLY A 337 19.09 6.87 23.02
N THR A 338 18.85 6.86 21.70
CA THR A 338 17.62 6.29 21.13
C THR A 338 17.62 4.77 21.32
N GLN A 339 16.64 4.28 22.07
CA GLN A 339 16.46 2.86 22.35
C GLN A 339 15.23 2.27 21.67
N ARG A 340 14.26 3.10 21.28
CA ARG A 340 12.99 2.67 20.67
C ARG A 340 12.62 3.55 19.50
N VAL A 341 12.20 2.91 18.41
CA VAL A 341 11.63 3.57 17.24
C VAL A 341 10.23 3.02 17.01
N LEU A 342 9.22 3.87 17.13
CA LEU A 342 7.84 3.55 16.76
C LEU A 342 7.57 4.03 15.34
N THR A 343 7.17 3.13 14.43
CA THR A 343 6.53 3.50 13.17
C THR A 343 5.03 3.35 13.34
N TYR A 344 4.31 4.46 13.41
CA TYR A 344 2.87 4.50 13.64
C TYR A 344 2.12 4.84 12.36
N VAL A 345 1.10 4.05 12.04
CA VAL A 345 0.24 4.21 10.86
C VAL A 345 -1.20 4.48 11.33
N PRO A 346 -1.77 5.65 11.00
CA PRO A 346 -3.14 5.99 11.35
C PRO A 346 -4.17 5.24 10.46
N GLY A 347 -5.45 5.43 10.74
CA GLY A 347 -6.54 4.69 10.11
C GLY A 347 -7.08 5.30 8.82
N THR A 348 -8.18 4.73 8.34
CA THR A 348 -9.00 5.22 7.21
C THR A 348 -9.32 6.71 7.32
N PHE A 349 -9.55 7.38 6.19
CA PHE A 349 -9.86 8.82 6.09
C PHE A 349 -8.74 9.76 6.57
N THR A 350 -7.59 9.24 7.01
CA THR A 350 -6.44 10.10 7.32
C THR A 350 -5.92 10.72 6.03
N SER A 351 -5.83 12.04 5.99
CA SER A 351 -5.17 12.81 4.94
C SER A 351 -4.02 13.63 5.54
N VAL A 352 -3.29 14.38 4.70
CA VAL A 352 -2.30 15.35 5.18
C VAL A 352 -2.94 16.40 6.12
N GLU A 353 -4.21 16.74 5.92
CA GLU A 353 -4.93 17.70 6.75
C GLU A 353 -5.14 17.19 8.18
N SER A 354 -5.28 15.87 8.36
CA SER A 354 -5.40 15.23 9.67
C SER A 354 -4.16 15.45 10.55
N PHE A 355 -3.01 15.82 9.97
CA PHE A 355 -1.79 16.14 10.73
C PHE A 355 -1.78 17.59 11.23
N TYR A 356 -2.55 18.49 10.60
CA TYR A 356 -2.51 19.91 10.94
C TYR A 356 -3.11 20.20 12.32
N GLY A 357 -4.16 19.44 12.69
CA GLY A 357 -4.79 19.51 14.02
C GLY A 357 -4.04 18.73 15.11
N GLY A 358 -3.24 17.72 14.73
CA GLY A 358 -2.42 16.92 15.66
C GLY A 358 -3.08 15.62 16.13
N GLU A 359 -4.31 15.33 15.67
CA GLU A 359 -5.07 14.15 16.10
C GLU A 359 -4.42 12.85 15.63
N ALA A 360 -3.88 12.82 14.40
CA ALA A 360 -3.19 11.66 13.86
C ALA A 360 -1.93 11.28 14.66
N GLN A 361 -1.33 12.25 15.35
CA GLN A 361 -0.09 12.12 16.10
C GLN A 361 -0.32 11.86 17.60
N ALA A 362 -1.54 12.03 18.13
CA ALA A 362 -1.79 12.14 19.57
C ALA A 362 -1.23 10.97 20.41
N MET A 363 -1.49 9.73 20.01
CA MET A 363 -0.95 8.55 20.70
C MET A 363 0.57 8.51 20.67
N SER A 364 1.18 8.72 19.49
CA SER A 364 2.63 8.70 19.32
C SER A 364 3.30 9.83 20.09
N ALA A 365 2.72 11.02 20.08
CA ALA A 365 3.19 12.19 20.83
C ALA A 365 3.22 11.92 22.33
N TRP A 366 2.15 11.33 22.85
CA TRP A 366 2.11 10.95 24.26
C TRP A 366 3.14 9.88 24.60
N LEU A 367 3.28 8.81 23.80
CA LEU A 367 4.26 7.76 24.07
C LEU A 367 5.70 8.31 24.14
N VAL A 368 6.06 9.21 23.23
CA VAL A 368 7.37 9.88 23.23
C VAL A 368 7.53 10.83 24.42
N ASP A 369 6.49 11.58 24.81
CA ASP A 369 6.50 12.42 26.02
C ASP A 369 6.75 11.58 27.29
N GLN A 370 6.25 10.35 27.32
CA GLN A 370 6.49 9.43 28.43
C GLN A 370 7.89 8.80 28.40
N ASP A 371 8.58 8.72 27.26
CA ASP A 371 9.85 8.03 27.10
C ASP A 371 10.84 8.82 26.23
N THR A 372 11.76 9.53 26.87
CA THR A 372 12.77 10.36 26.20
C THR A 372 13.76 9.57 25.34
N GLU A 373 13.82 8.24 25.47
CA GLU A 373 14.65 7.36 24.65
C GLU A 373 13.91 6.85 23.39
N MET A 374 12.66 7.28 23.20
CA MET A 374 11.81 6.92 22.07
C MET A 374 11.79 8.00 20.98
N VAL A 375 11.79 7.56 19.73
CA VAL A 375 11.43 8.36 18.56
C VAL A 375 10.23 7.72 17.89
N ALA A 376 9.26 8.52 17.43
CA ALA A 376 8.13 8.03 16.66
C ALA A 376 8.09 8.65 15.26
N PHE A 377 7.75 7.85 14.27
CA PHE A 377 7.41 8.26 12.91
C PHE A 377 5.92 8.03 12.69
N VAL A 378 5.14 9.09 12.56
CA VAL A 378 3.72 9.02 12.21
C VAL A 378 3.63 9.12 10.69
N TRP A 379 3.18 8.05 10.04
CA TRP A 379 3.35 7.85 8.60
C TRP A 379 2.04 7.79 7.84
N LYS A 380 1.88 8.68 6.86
CA LYS A 380 0.87 8.64 5.79
C LYS A 380 1.61 8.73 4.46
N GLY A 381 2.18 7.61 4.00
CA GLY A 381 3.07 7.61 2.83
C GLY A 381 2.48 7.01 1.55
N THR A 382 1.20 6.68 1.53
CA THR A 382 0.43 6.18 0.37
C THR A 382 -1.02 6.63 0.48
N ALA A 383 -1.84 6.42 -0.55
CA ALA A 383 -3.28 6.62 -0.47
C ALA A 383 -3.91 5.66 0.57
N PHE A 384 -4.75 6.20 1.46
CA PHE A 384 -5.50 5.43 2.44
C PHE A 384 -6.97 5.38 2.00
N PRO A 385 -7.76 4.36 2.39
CA PRO A 385 -9.15 4.32 1.98
C PRO A 385 -9.90 5.56 2.50
N GLY A 386 -10.75 6.13 1.65
CA GLY A 386 -11.54 7.32 1.92
C GLY A 386 -10.75 8.63 2.10
N ASP A 387 -9.45 8.70 1.78
CA ASP A 387 -8.66 9.92 2.01
C ASP A 387 -8.98 11.10 1.06
N ASP A 388 -9.69 10.83 -0.04
CA ASP A 388 -10.25 11.82 -0.99
C ASP A 388 -11.77 12.03 -0.84
N GLU A 389 -12.41 11.34 0.11
CA GLU A 389 -13.87 11.32 0.28
C GLU A 389 -14.36 12.41 1.25
N GLY A 390 -15.44 13.09 0.89
CA GLY A 390 -16.05 14.14 1.71
C GLY A 390 -16.86 13.59 2.89
N PRO A 391 -17.43 14.46 3.74
CA PRO A 391 -18.15 14.06 4.96
C PRO A 391 -19.52 13.41 4.67
N ALA A 392 -19.87 13.15 3.42
CA ALA A 392 -21.17 12.58 3.06
C ALA A 392 -21.25 11.09 3.46
N LEU A 393 -22.37 10.69 4.05
CA LEU A 393 -22.60 9.31 4.52
C LEU A 393 -22.41 8.25 3.42
N ALA A 394 -22.72 8.58 2.16
CA ALA A 394 -22.54 7.69 1.02
C ALA A 394 -21.07 7.50 0.63
N GLU A 395 -20.24 8.53 0.83
CA GLU A 395 -18.80 8.48 0.60
C GLU A 395 -18.14 7.66 1.72
N GLN A 396 -18.47 7.91 2.99
CA GLN A 396 -17.98 7.09 4.11
C GLN A 396 -18.26 5.57 3.97
N VAL A 397 -19.41 5.20 3.37
CA VAL A 397 -19.74 3.79 3.08
C VAL A 397 -18.88 3.21 1.95
N SER A 398 -18.46 4.03 0.98
CA SER A 398 -17.51 3.68 -0.07
C SER A 398 -16.12 3.41 0.53
N GLY A 399 -15.59 4.32 1.34
CA GLY A 399 -14.31 4.13 2.06
C GLY A 399 -14.27 2.91 2.98
N ILE A 400 -15.39 2.52 3.61
CA ILE A 400 -15.48 1.29 4.40
C ILE A 400 -15.42 0.03 3.52
N ARG A 401 -16.06 0.04 2.34
CA ARG A 401 -15.97 -1.06 1.37
C ARG A 401 -14.57 -1.19 0.80
N GLU A 402 -13.98 -0.05 0.46
CA GLU A 402 -12.62 0.10 -0.04
C GLU A 402 -11.58 -0.40 0.98
N ALA A 403 -11.78 -0.11 2.28
CA ALA A 403 -10.92 -0.57 3.37
C ALA A 403 -10.91 -2.09 3.56
N ASN A 404 -11.90 -2.81 3.02
CA ASN A 404 -11.95 -4.28 3.03
C ASN A 404 -11.25 -4.91 1.81
N GLU A 405 -10.79 -4.12 0.83
CA GLU A 405 -10.12 -4.63 -0.37
C GLU A 405 -8.69 -5.10 -0.07
N GLN A 406 -8.44 -6.40 -0.20
CA GLN A 406 -7.11 -7.01 0.01
C GLN A 406 -6.04 -6.45 -0.93
N ASP A 407 -6.41 -6.05 -2.15
CA ASP A 407 -5.49 -5.57 -3.19
C ASP A 407 -4.78 -4.26 -2.81
N ARG A 408 -5.29 -3.53 -1.82
CA ARG A 408 -4.69 -2.30 -1.29
C ARG A 408 -3.62 -2.54 -0.24
N ALA A 409 -3.62 -3.72 0.39
CA ALA A 409 -2.66 -4.06 1.43
C ALA A 409 -1.24 -4.06 0.86
N VAL A 410 -1.02 -4.77 -0.26
CA VAL A 410 0.33 -5.01 -0.81
C VAL A 410 1.05 -3.71 -1.17
N PRO A 411 0.48 -2.79 -1.98
CA PRO A 411 1.17 -1.53 -2.29
C PRO A 411 1.45 -0.68 -1.06
N ALA A 412 0.54 -0.67 -0.08
CA ALA A 412 0.70 0.10 1.15
C ALA A 412 1.78 -0.51 2.06
N GLY A 413 1.82 -1.84 2.17
CA GLY A 413 2.85 -2.60 2.86
C GLY A 413 4.23 -2.41 2.24
N GLU A 414 4.36 -2.50 0.92
CA GLU A 414 5.62 -2.24 0.20
C GLU A 414 6.12 -0.80 0.42
N ALA A 415 5.21 0.18 0.40
CA ALA A 415 5.54 1.58 0.66
C ALA A 415 6.03 1.79 2.10
N LEU A 416 5.37 1.16 3.09
CA LEU A 416 5.76 1.23 4.49
C LEU A 416 7.09 0.51 4.75
N ALA A 417 7.29 -0.69 4.21
CA ALA A 417 8.54 -1.44 4.34
C ALA A 417 9.72 -0.64 3.78
N ARG A 418 9.53 0.03 2.64
CA ARG A 418 10.52 0.94 2.07
C ARG A 418 10.82 2.10 3.02
N PHE A 419 9.79 2.77 3.55
CA PHE A 419 9.98 3.87 4.49
C PHE A 419 10.74 3.45 5.75
N VAL A 420 10.38 2.31 6.35
CA VAL A 420 11.09 1.74 7.51
C VAL A 420 12.54 1.45 7.17
N GLY A 421 12.79 0.82 6.01
CA GLY A 421 14.16 0.57 5.51
C GLY A 421 14.96 1.86 5.32
N GLU A 422 14.35 2.93 4.81
CA GLU A 422 14.97 4.24 4.66
C GLU A 422 15.32 4.88 6.01
N MET A 423 14.46 4.77 7.01
CA MET A 423 14.71 5.31 8.35
C MET A 423 15.82 4.54 9.07
N ARG A 424 15.93 3.23 8.88
CA ARG A 424 16.99 2.36 9.43
C ARG A 424 18.36 2.53 8.77
N ILE A 425 18.50 3.44 7.82
CA ILE A 425 19.81 3.80 7.29
C ILE A 425 20.64 4.57 8.32
N ASP A 426 20.00 5.33 9.21
CA ASP A 426 20.68 6.04 10.29
C ASP A 426 21.00 5.08 11.44
N SER A 427 22.23 5.11 11.98
CA SER A 427 22.64 4.18 13.03
C SER A 427 21.83 4.35 14.33
N HIS A 428 21.38 5.57 14.64
CA HIS A 428 20.64 5.85 15.85
C HIS A 428 19.21 5.28 15.82
N THR A 429 18.66 5.07 14.63
CA THR A 429 17.36 4.42 14.45
C THR A 429 17.50 2.93 14.16
N ALA A 430 18.58 2.49 13.51
CA ALA A 430 18.79 1.09 13.12
C ALA A 430 19.03 0.15 14.32
N GLU A 431 19.77 0.63 15.32
CA GLU A 431 20.15 -0.16 16.50
C GLU A 431 19.06 -0.17 17.58
N ALA A 432 18.06 0.70 17.44
CA ALA A 432 16.94 0.80 18.37
C ALA A 432 15.97 -0.38 18.19
N HIS A 433 15.20 -0.66 19.24
CA HIS A 433 14.10 -1.60 19.18
C HIS A 433 12.99 -1.07 18.26
N GLN A 434 12.60 -1.88 17.30
CA GLN A 434 11.72 -1.54 16.19
C GLN A 434 10.29 -1.92 16.51
N ILE A 435 9.43 -0.92 16.66
CA ILE A 435 8.03 -1.10 17.01
C ILE A 435 7.17 -0.60 15.86
N ALA A 436 6.16 -1.38 15.46
CA ALA A 436 5.11 -0.89 14.59
C ALA A 436 3.81 -0.68 15.38
N GLY A 437 3.07 0.36 15.04
CA GLY A 437 1.74 0.63 15.56
C GLY A 437 0.76 0.88 14.42
N GLY A 438 -0.36 0.18 14.38
CA GLY A 438 -1.38 0.37 13.35
C GLY A 438 -2.74 0.62 13.98
N TYR A 439 -3.32 1.80 13.74
CA TYR A 439 -4.68 2.14 14.19
C TYR A 439 -5.71 1.85 13.11
N SER A 440 -6.79 1.12 13.45
CA SER A 440 -7.86 0.81 12.51
C SER A 440 -7.32 0.13 11.24
N TRP A 441 -7.62 0.66 10.06
CA TRP A 441 -7.03 0.17 8.80
C TRP A 441 -5.50 0.25 8.77
N GLY A 442 -4.86 1.11 9.57
CA GLY A 442 -3.40 1.22 9.66
C GLY A 442 -2.68 -0.07 10.08
N LEU A 443 -3.38 -1.07 10.66
CA LEU A 443 -2.82 -2.41 10.87
C LEU A 443 -2.51 -3.14 9.56
N VAL A 444 -3.29 -2.90 8.51
CA VAL A 444 -3.17 -3.55 7.20
C VAL A 444 -1.80 -3.26 6.56
N PRO A 445 -1.37 -1.99 6.36
CA PRO A 445 -0.04 -1.72 5.84
C PRO A 445 1.07 -2.17 6.79
N VAL A 446 0.87 -2.14 8.12
CA VAL A 446 1.86 -2.64 9.09
C VAL A 446 2.15 -4.12 8.85
N THR A 447 1.13 -4.97 8.88
CA THR A 447 1.31 -6.42 8.69
C THR A 447 1.65 -6.78 7.23
N SER A 448 1.13 -6.03 6.25
CA SER A 448 1.54 -6.21 4.86
C SER A 448 2.99 -5.80 4.61
N SER A 449 3.56 -4.86 5.38
CA SER A 449 4.98 -4.51 5.26
C SER A 449 5.90 -5.63 5.70
N GLU A 450 5.46 -6.52 6.62
CA GLU A 450 6.21 -7.71 6.99
C GLU A 450 6.34 -8.68 5.81
N LEU A 451 5.28 -8.82 5.00
CA LEU A 451 5.33 -9.57 3.74
C LEU A 451 6.31 -8.97 2.72
N ALA A 452 6.50 -7.65 2.76
CA ALA A 452 7.47 -6.93 1.94
C ALA A 452 8.90 -6.92 2.57
N GLY A 453 9.12 -7.65 3.65
CA GLY A 453 10.43 -7.84 4.28
C GLY A 453 10.77 -6.85 5.39
N ALA A 454 9.82 -6.02 5.84
CA ALA A 454 9.99 -5.30 7.10
C ALA A 454 10.01 -6.30 8.26
N HIS A 455 10.83 -6.05 9.27
CA HIS A 455 10.83 -6.83 10.51
C HIS A 455 10.71 -5.87 11.69
N TYR A 456 9.88 -6.22 12.67
CA TYR A 456 9.67 -5.45 13.89
C TYR A 456 9.90 -6.35 15.10
N ASP A 457 10.42 -5.81 16.19
CA ASP A 457 10.50 -6.57 17.43
C ASP A 457 9.12 -6.68 18.11
N ALA A 458 8.24 -5.69 17.90
CA ALA A 458 6.87 -5.70 18.38
C ALA A 458 5.90 -4.97 17.43
N VAL A 459 4.67 -5.48 17.34
CA VAL A 459 3.57 -4.88 16.57
C VAL A 459 2.38 -4.65 17.50
N HIS A 460 1.90 -3.41 17.54
CA HIS A 460 0.73 -3.00 18.32
C HIS A 460 -0.41 -2.64 17.37
N SER A 461 -1.48 -3.42 17.42
CA SER A 461 -2.76 -3.10 16.79
C SER A 461 -3.61 -2.26 17.75
N PHE A 462 -4.04 -1.08 17.32
CA PHE A 462 -5.00 -0.24 18.05
C PHE A 462 -6.34 -0.29 17.31
N ALA A 463 -7.32 -1.00 17.86
CA ALA A 463 -8.60 -1.27 17.17
C ALA A 463 -8.41 -1.67 15.70
N GLY A 464 -7.45 -2.56 15.40
CA GLY A 464 -7.04 -2.84 14.03
C GLY A 464 -8.08 -3.60 13.21
N ALA A 465 -8.11 -3.32 11.90
CA ALA A 465 -9.12 -3.86 10.99
C ALA A 465 -8.93 -5.33 10.63
N TRP A 466 -7.77 -5.71 10.09
CA TRP A 466 -7.48 -7.09 9.70
C TRP A 466 -6.01 -7.24 9.31
N VAL A 467 -5.58 -8.49 9.14
CA VAL A 467 -4.25 -8.84 8.61
C VAL A 467 -4.38 -9.55 7.25
N PRO A 468 -3.47 -9.30 6.28
CA PRO A 468 -3.56 -9.87 4.93
C PRO A 468 -3.65 -11.40 4.93
N ARG A 469 -4.27 -11.97 3.89
CA ARG A 469 -4.46 -13.44 3.76
C ARG A 469 -3.15 -14.23 3.83
N ASP A 470 -2.10 -13.72 3.19
CA ASP A 470 -0.79 -14.38 3.14
C ASP A 470 0.09 -14.08 4.35
N TRP A 471 -0.38 -13.22 5.26
CA TRP A 471 0.35 -12.87 6.48
C TRP A 471 0.35 -14.04 7.48
N ALA A 472 1.50 -14.24 8.12
CA ALA A 472 1.67 -15.09 9.27
C ALA A 472 2.60 -14.37 10.25
N ALA A 473 2.36 -14.54 11.54
CA ALA A 473 3.19 -13.96 12.58
C ALA A 473 4.65 -14.43 12.46
N ASP A 474 5.59 -13.49 12.55
CA ASP A 474 6.99 -13.80 12.73
C ASP A 474 7.22 -14.27 14.18
N PRO A 475 7.79 -15.47 14.41
CA PRO A 475 7.97 -16.01 15.76
C PRO A 475 8.91 -15.19 16.65
N SER A 476 9.68 -14.27 16.08
CA SER A 476 10.55 -13.34 16.80
C SER A 476 9.89 -11.99 17.11
N THR A 477 8.70 -11.72 16.56
CA THR A 477 7.93 -10.49 16.78
C THR A 477 6.86 -10.73 17.85
N LYS A 478 6.70 -9.78 18.77
CA LYS A 478 5.59 -9.80 19.74
C LYS A 478 4.38 -9.04 19.19
N TYR A 479 3.20 -9.67 19.12
CA TYR A 479 1.98 -9.05 18.60
C TYR A 479 0.98 -8.76 19.72
N PHE A 480 0.50 -7.52 19.78
CA PHE A 480 -0.48 -7.05 20.76
C PHE A 480 -1.68 -6.41 20.06
N HIS A 481 -2.88 -6.66 20.57
CA HIS A 481 -4.10 -6.00 20.12
C HIS A 481 -4.78 -5.29 21.29
N TRP A 482 -5.10 -4.02 21.10
CA TRP A 482 -5.70 -3.14 22.09
C TRP A 482 -6.97 -2.54 21.50
N SER A 483 -8.12 -2.77 22.14
CA SER A 483 -9.37 -2.20 21.65
C SER A 483 -10.39 -2.01 22.76
N TYR A 484 -11.42 -1.24 22.46
CA TYR A 484 -12.72 -1.31 23.13
C TYR A 484 -13.67 -2.12 22.26
N THR A 485 -14.87 -2.45 22.78
CA THR A 485 -15.98 -2.80 21.89
C THR A 485 -16.37 -1.56 21.09
N ASP A 486 -16.22 -1.63 19.76
CA ASP A 486 -16.40 -0.50 18.87
C ASP A 486 -17.12 -0.91 17.58
N PHE A 487 -17.35 0.05 16.67
CA PHE A 487 -18.09 -0.25 15.43
C PHE A 487 -17.38 -1.29 14.54
N LEU A 488 -16.05 -1.32 14.59
CA LEU A 488 -15.23 -2.21 13.78
C LEU A 488 -15.23 -3.61 14.36
N SER A 489 -15.05 -3.75 15.68
CA SER A 489 -15.18 -5.03 16.39
C SER A 489 -16.58 -5.61 16.21
N MET A 490 -17.62 -4.77 16.28
CA MET A 490 -18.99 -5.19 16.01
C MET A 490 -19.17 -5.69 14.57
N ALA A 491 -18.54 -5.06 13.58
CA ALA A 491 -18.59 -5.50 12.18
C ALA A 491 -17.76 -6.77 11.93
N GLN A 492 -16.67 -6.94 12.66
CA GLN A 492 -15.80 -8.12 12.66
C GLN A 492 -16.52 -9.35 13.23
N ASP A 493 -17.25 -9.19 14.34
CA ASP A 493 -18.04 -10.25 15.00
C ASP A 493 -19.11 -10.85 14.08
N VAL A 494 -19.70 -10.04 13.20
CA VAL A 494 -20.69 -10.49 12.20
C VAL A 494 -20.06 -10.90 10.86
N GLY A 495 -18.74 -10.89 10.74
CA GLY A 495 -18.01 -11.28 9.53
C GLY A 495 -18.11 -10.31 8.35
N LEU A 496 -18.46 -9.04 8.59
CA LEU A 496 -18.54 -8.02 7.53
C LEU A 496 -17.17 -7.41 7.18
N VAL A 497 -16.17 -7.57 8.03
CA VAL A 497 -14.82 -7.02 7.89
C VAL A 497 -13.78 -8.12 8.09
N GLY A 498 -12.72 -8.08 7.29
CA GLY A 498 -11.49 -8.85 7.51
C GLY A 498 -11.57 -10.35 7.25
N GLU A 499 -12.72 -10.89 6.82
CA GLU A 499 -12.91 -12.31 6.51
C GLU A 499 -12.49 -13.26 7.66
N GLY A 500 -12.65 -12.80 8.91
CA GLY A 500 -12.24 -13.53 10.11
C GLY A 500 -10.75 -13.47 10.44
N ARG A 501 -9.95 -12.68 9.72
CA ARG A 501 -8.52 -12.43 9.99
C ARG A 501 -8.31 -11.14 10.77
N ASN A 502 -9.11 -11.00 11.82
CA ASN A 502 -9.13 -9.85 12.69
C ASN A 502 -8.14 -10.08 13.84
N PRO A 503 -7.48 -9.04 14.37
CA PRO A 503 -6.48 -9.20 15.41
C PRO A 503 -7.04 -9.78 16.73
N ASP A 504 -8.33 -9.63 17.00
CA ASP A 504 -9.02 -10.24 18.15
C ASP A 504 -9.22 -11.76 18.01
N ALA A 505 -9.45 -12.25 16.79
CA ALA A 505 -9.65 -13.65 16.45
C ALA A 505 -8.36 -14.38 16.01
N THR A 506 -7.30 -13.62 15.72
CA THR A 506 -6.01 -14.18 15.27
C THR A 506 -5.18 -14.60 16.50
N PRO A 507 -4.87 -15.90 16.67
CA PRO A 507 -4.31 -16.44 17.90
C PRO A 507 -2.90 -15.92 18.23
N ASP A 508 -2.19 -15.38 17.24
CA ASP A 508 -0.85 -14.83 17.42
C ASP A 508 -0.84 -13.48 18.17
N PHE A 509 -1.98 -12.78 18.22
CA PHE A 509 -2.11 -11.53 18.97
C PHE A 509 -2.45 -11.79 20.44
N SER A 510 -1.70 -11.13 21.33
CA SER A 510 -2.10 -10.95 22.72
C SER A 510 -3.17 -9.85 22.78
N THR A 511 -4.43 -10.27 22.89
CA THR A 511 -5.60 -9.38 22.78
C THR A 511 -6.06 -8.85 24.13
N HIS A 512 -6.28 -7.53 24.17
CA HIS A 512 -6.74 -6.77 25.33
C HIS A 512 -7.95 -5.92 24.93
N ILE A 513 -9.15 -6.37 25.29
CA ILE A 513 -10.40 -5.64 25.08
C ILE A 513 -10.83 -4.99 26.40
N TYR A 514 -11.02 -3.68 26.38
CA TYR A 514 -11.41 -2.89 27.54
C TYR A 514 -12.92 -2.63 27.55
N ASP A 515 -13.54 -2.67 28.72
CA ASP A 515 -14.96 -2.39 28.91
C ASP A 515 -15.23 -0.89 29.10
N ARG A 516 -16.35 -0.41 28.56
CA ARG A 516 -16.94 0.90 28.86
C ARG A 516 -18.36 0.78 29.42
N PRO A 517 -18.81 1.76 30.22
CA PRO A 517 -20.22 1.91 30.51
C PRO A 517 -21.04 2.02 29.22
N GLY A 518 -22.04 1.16 29.07
CA GLY A 518 -22.83 1.10 27.84
C GLY A 518 -22.41 -0.02 26.87
N ASP A 519 -21.40 -0.82 27.23
CA ASP A 519 -21.15 -2.09 26.57
C ASP A 519 -22.06 -3.18 27.16
N TYR A 520 -22.63 -4.01 26.28
CA TYR A 520 -23.49 -5.11 26.68
C TYR A 520 -23.46 -6.24 25.65
N ASP A 521 -23.69 -7.46 26.12
CA ASP A 521 -23.77 -8.64 25.26
C ASP A 521 -25.21 -8.81 24.75
N VAL A 522 -25.36 -8.90 23.43
CA VAL A 522 -26.64 -9.17 22.78
C VAL A 522 -26.66 -10.65 22.37
N PRO A 523 -27.50 -11.49 22.98
CA PRO A 523 -27.62 -12.89 22.59
C PRO A 523 -28.23 -12.99 21.18
N LEU A 524 -27.59 -13.75 20.29
CA LEU A 524 -28.13 -14.11 18.99
C LEU A 524 -29.14 -15.25 19.18
N GLY A 525 -30.43 -14.91 19.16
CA GLY A 525 -31.52 -15.88 19.31
C GLY A 525 -31.79 -16.69 18.02
N GLY A 526 -32.05 -17.99 18.18
CA GLY A 526 -32.43 -18.89 17.08
C GLY A 526 -33.83 -18.64 16.49
N ASP A 527 -34.14 -19.39 15.42
CA ASP A 527 -35.17 -19.22 14.37
C ASP A 527 -36.59 -18.72 14.71
N LEU A 528 -36.98 -18.55 15.99
CA LEU A 528 -38.33 -18.11 16.37
C LEU A 528 -38.39 -17.03 17.46
N ALA A 529 -37.26 -16.51 17.96
CA ALA A 529 -37.26 -15.40 18.92
C ALA A 529 -35.92 -14.62 18.89
N PRO A 530 -35.84 -13.48 18.16
CA PRO A 530 -34.54 -12.86 17.83
C PRO A 530 -33.76 -12.23 19.00
N PHE A 531 -34.20 -12.33 20.26
CA PHE A 531 -33.53 -11.68 21.40
C PHE A 531 -33.47 -12.46 22.73
N LEU A 532 -33.87 -13.74 22.81
CA LEU A 532 -33.97 -14.42 24.11
C LEU A 532 -33.59 -15.91 24.04
N ASP A 533 -32.32 -16.21 23.80
CA ASP A 533 -31.67 -17.40 24.37
C ASP A 533 -30.45 -16.96 25.20
N PRO A 534 -30.55 -16.91 26.54
CA PRO A 534 -29.45 -16.49 27.41
C PRO A 534 -28.25 -17.44 27.41
N GLY A 535 -28.33 -18.60 26.73
CA GLY A 535 -27.20 -19.53 26.53
C GLY A 535 -26.65 -19.59 25.11
N GLY A 536 -27.19 -18.81 24.16
CA GLY A 536 -26.74 -18.77 22.76
C GLY A 536 -25.48 -17.91 22.54
N PRO A 537 -24.84 -17.97 21.35
CA PRO A 537 -23.73 -17.09 21.02
C PRO A 537 -24.18 -15.62 21.11
N SER A 538 -23.38 -14.77 21.77
CA SER A 538 -23.67 -13.35 21.93
C SER A 538 -22.68 -12.50 21.15
N ILE A 539 -23.14 -11.38 20.61
CA ILE A 539 -22.27 -10.33 20.06
C ILE A 539 -22.16 -9.23 21.10
N ARG A 540 -20.94 -8.77 21.34
CA ARG A 540 -20.73 -7.63 22.22
C ARG A 540 -20.95 -6.34 21.45
N VAL A 541 -21.79 -5.46 21.97
CA VAL A 541 -22.11 -4.18 21.33
C VAL A 541 -21.88 -3.02 22.30
N SER A 542 -21.60 -1.84 21.74
CA SER A 542 -21.43 -0.60 22.50
C SER A 542 -22.54 0.40 22.17
N SER A 543 -23.00 1.16 23.16
CA SER A 543 -23.89 2.30 22.92
C SER A 543 -23.20 3.51 22.29
N ASP A 544 -21.86 3.55 22.30
CA ASP A 544 -21.04 4.59 21.67
C ASP A 544 -19.90 3.97 20.83
N PRO A 545 -20.25 3.26 19.74
CA PRO A 545 -19.27 2.45 19.01
C PRO A 545 -18.24 3.29 18.23
N ILE A 546 -18.57 4.52 17.83
CA ILE A 546 -17.63 5.44 17.15
C ILE A 546 -16.71 6.08 18.18
N GLY A 547 -17.24 6.56 19.31
CA GLY A 547 -16.43 7.15 20.36
C GLY A 547 -15.46 6.13 20.95
N SER A 548 -15.89 4.87 21.15
CA SER A 548 -15.02 3.78 21.60
C SER A 548 -13.88 3.48 20.63
N HIS A 549 -14.12 3.51 19.31
CA HIS A 549 -13.08 3.30 18.31
C HIS A 549 -11.99 4.36 18.39
N LEU A 550 -12.40 5.64 18.50
CA LEU A 550 -11.47 6.77 18.60
C LEU A 550 -10.77 6.83 19.96
N LEU A 551 -11.42 6.33 21.02
CA LEU A 551 -10.94 6.46 22.39
C LEU A 551 -9.57 5.81 22.57
N ILE A 552 -9.34 4.63 21.99
CA ILE A 552 -8.12 3.83 22.22
C ILE A 552 -6.82 4.55 21.85
N VAL A 553 -6.87 5.45 20.87
CA VAL A 553 -5.72 6.28 20.43
C VAL A 553 -5.76 7.72 20.94
N SER A 554 -6.82 8.09 21.64
CA SER A 554 -7.01 9.44 22.17
C SER A 554 -6.26 9.69 23.48
N ASP A 555 -6.15 10.97 23.85
CA ASP A 555 -5.57 11.41 25.11
C ASP A 555 -6.58 11.59 26.24
N GLN A 556 -7.84 11.21 26.03
CA GLN A 556 -8.93 11.41 26.99
C GLN A 556 -8.68 10.65 28.30
N GLN A 557 -9.18 11.21 29.41
CA GLN A 557 -9.02 10.64 30.75
C GLN A 557 -9.54 9.20 30.86
N GLU A 558 -10.63 8.89 30.15
CA GLU A 558 -11.22 7.55 30.09
C GLU A 558 -10.25 6.49 29.50
N ASN A 559 -9.29 6.91 28.66
CA ASN A 559 -8.30 6.04 28.03
C ASN A 559 -7.01 5.87 28.86
N THR A 560 -6.97 6.36 30.11
CA THR A 560 -5.73 6.33 30.92
C THR A 560 -5.20 4.90 31.13
N ARG A 561 -6.07 3.97 31.52
CA ARG A 561 -5.66 2.58 31.80
C ARG A 561 -5.11 1.87 30.55
N PRO A 562 -5.82 1.83 29.41
CA PRO A 562 -5.27 1.23 28.19
C PRO A 562 -3.94 1.84 27.77
N ARG A 563 -3.80 3.16 27.84
CA ARG A 563 -2.55 3.85 27.49
C ARG A 563 -1.39 3.44 28.38
N GLU A 564 -1.62 3.28 29.68
CA GLU A 564 -0.60 2.80 30.60
C GLU A 564 -0.17 1.37 30.27
N ASP A 565 -1.11 0.48 29.97
CA ASP A 565 -0.85 -0.91 29.58
C ASP A 565 -0.07 -0.98 28.23
N ILE A 566 -0.45 -0.16 27.24
CA ILE A 566 0.26 0.02 25.96
C ILE A 566 1.69 0.53 26.20
N ARG A 567 1.86 1.58 27.01
CA ARG A 567 3.19 2.12 27.33
C ARG A 567 4.08 1.07 28.00
N ASN A 568 3.51 0.30 28.93
CA ASN A 568 4.26 -0.72 29.65
C ASN A 568 4.71 -1.84 28.71
N SER A 569 3.84 -2.33 27.82
CA SER A 569 4.19 -3.36 26.83
C SER A 569 5.28 -2.87 25.84
N ILE A 570 5.18 -1.63 25.36
CA ILE A 570 6.22 -0.98 24.54
C ILE A 570 7.58 -0.92 25.24
N ARG A 571 7.59 -0.70 26.56
CA ARG A 571 8.83 -0.64 27.35
C ARG A 571 9.40 -2.02 27.66
N GLU A 572 8.55 -3.01 27.89
CA GLU A 572 8.91 -4.38 28.26
C GLU A 572 9.44 -5.21 27.10
N ALA A 573 9.12 -4.85 25.86
CA ALA A 573 9.54 -5.56 24.66
C ALA A 573 11.08 -5.71 24.53
N ARG A 574 11.88 -4.97 25.31
CA ARG A 574 13.34 -5.09 25.48
C ARG A 574 13.82 -6.40 26.15
N ARG A 575 12.99 -7.12 26.91
CA ARG A 575 13.40 -8.31 27.67
C ARG A 575 13.24 -9.61 26.90
#